data_AF-A0A0G4HWI2-F1
#
_entry.id   AF-A0A0G4HWI2-F1
#
_cell.length_a   1.000
_cell.length_b   1.000
_cell.length_c   1.000
_cell.angle_alpha   90.00
_cell.angle_beta   90.00
_cell.angle_gamma   90.00
#
_symmetry.space_group_name_H-M   'P 1'
#
loop_
_entity.id
_entity.type
_entity.pdbx_description
1 polymer ?
#
loop_
_entity_poly.entity_id
_entity_poly.type
_entity_poly.pdbx_seq_one_letter_code
_entity_poly.pdbx_strand_id
1 'polypeptide(L)'
;MGKCCSKVKESAAEAAREENPAAPLKTLPTLTAGSSPSALTSFLESTLKADPKQMDFVKAWTADILEPLKGKSQNADTILVRADGGLFEHSVECSFEHVDGLCTKFLSDNGVEVGDFEQMKRVIEEEAKGQKATVVVWYRLKGLGEAGKGTDPSIDAGLTVKECVSWKAVEVVVPSSEDFEAFEEKAQADGAVVTSFGSSLFPSDPESRMTLQLPPEKAAFLFQGMGFPMPHPQILHAAGSLSSVSVEAQFGKDGLTFLGIHMDSQGSVSTLTEKATSLTASLPNSKADEEILKDFATRVADPSSPSASLVLYADSGGFCLALAAHISQQPGNTEALQPQVIATAAAAAVMDGGPEGLPGSDVDDGFQGELGGGEEKPAEGLQLPEGKRSSLASMSPKLQKASSRVQFVEGGEGGGNGMSEALERDGMGMAPPQLPA
;
A
#
# COMPACT_ATOMS: atom_id res chain seq x y z
N MET A 1 16.43 -77.61 33.88
CA MET A 1 15.43 -77.14 34.86
C MET A 1 16.13 -76.29 35.92
N GLY A 2 15.65 -75.07 36.16
CA GLY A 2 15.78 -74.39 37.45
C GLY A 2 16.77 -73.23 37.58
N LYS A 3 16.20 -72.00 37.65
CA LYS A 3 16.55 -70.83 38.51
C LYS A 3 17.94 -70.19 38.27
N CYS A 4 18.19 -68.90 38.46
CA CYS A 4 17.54 -67.87 39.29
C CYS A 4 18.05 -66.47 38.86
N CYS A 5 17.21 -65.46 39.03
CA CYS A 5 17.56 -64.04 39.04
C CYS A 5 18.62 -63.70 40.10
N SER A 6 19.47 -62.70 39.82
CA SER A 6 19.65 -61.47 40.63
C SER A 6 21.04 -60.84 40.43
N LYS A 7 21.09 -59.55 40.05
CA LYS A 7 21.83 -58.44 40.70
C LYS A 7 21.78 -57.19 39.80
N VAL A 8 21.02 -56.16 40.19
CA VAL A 8 21.46 -54.91 40.89
C VAL A 8 22.10 -53.95 39.88
N LYS A 9 21.37 -52.96 39.33
CA LYS A 9 21.11 -51.60 39.88
C LYS A 9 22.40 -50.88 40.30
N GLU A 10 22.96 -50.07 39.41
CA GLU A 10 23.60 -48.78 39.75
C GLU A 10 23.90 -47.98 38.46
N SER A 11 23.95 -46.66 38.60
CA SER A 11 24.24 -45.65 37.57
C SER A 11 23.06 -45.11 36.74
N ALA A 12 22.09 -44.51 37.44
CA ALA A 12 21.22 -43.46 36.90
C ALA A 12 21.36 -42.22 37.79
N ALA A 13 22.53 -41.57 37.76
CA ALA A 13 22.79 -40.34 38.50
C ALA A 13 24.02 -39.56 37.98
N GLU A 14 24.18 -39.38 36.67
CA GLU A 14 25.19 -38.43 36.15
C GLU A 14 24.90 -38.01 34.70
N ALA A 15 23.73 -37.42 34.47
CA ALA A 15 23.39 -36.77 33.20
C ALA A 15 22.55 -35.50 33.44
N ALA A 16 22.91 -34.75 34.48
CA ALA A 16 22.30 -33.47 34.79
C ALA A 16 23.23 -32.33 34.39
N ARG A 17 22.73 -31.52 33.45
CA ARG A 17 23.05 -30.10 33.24
C ARG A 17 24.41 -29.75 32.67
N GLU A 18 24.48 -29.83 31.34
CA GLU A 18 25.01 -28.71 30.56
C GLU A 18 23.80 -27.99 29.94
N GLU A 19 23.15 -27.11 30.73
CA GLU A 19 22.21 -26.12 30.20
C GLU A 19 23.03 -25.18 29.32
N ASN A 20 22.98 -25.41 28.01
CA ASN A 20 23.48 -24.49 27.01
C ASN A 20 22.78 -23.13 27.25
N PRO A 21 23.48 -22.08 27.70
CA PRO A 21 22.84 -20.80 27.95
C PRO A 21 22.24 -20.33 26.63
N ALA A 22 20.91 -20.22 26.60
CA ALA A 22 20.16 -19.74 25.44
C ALA A 22 20.87 -18.51 24.89
N ALA A 23 21.43 -18.63 23.69
CA ALA A 23 22.10 -17.51 23.04
C ALA A 23 21.13 -16.33 23.06
N PRO A 24 21.57 -15.12 23.49
CA PRO A 24 20.68 -13.98 23.58
C PRO A 24 19.99 -13.80 22.22
N LEU A 25 18.65 -13.88 22.23
CA LEU A 25 17.83 -13.63 21.05
C LEU A 25 18.26 -12.29 20.49
N LYS A 26 18.84 -12.28 19.29
CA LYS A 26 19.20 -11.05 18.59
C LYS A 26 17.91 -10.26 18.42
N THR A 27 17.79 -9.16 19.17
CA THR A 27 16.67 -8.24 19.04
C THR A 27 16.69 -7.69 17.62
N LEU A 28 15.64 -7.99 16.86
CA LEU A 28 15.49 -7.48 15.50
C LEU A 28 15.13 -5.99 15.59
N PRO A 29 15.70 -5.14 14.73
CA PRO A 29 15.38 -3.72 14.74
C PRO A 29 13.92 -3.50 14.31
N THR A 30 13.17 -2.77 15.13
CA THR A 30 11.77 -2.38 14.91
C THR A 30 11.66 -1.38 13.75
N LEU A 31 10.66 -1.59 12.89
CA LEU A 31 10.23 -0.65 11.86
C LEU A 31 9.16 0.26 12.48
N THR A 32 9.57 1.41 12.98
CA THR A 32 8.69 2.49 13.46
C THR A 32 8.55 3.60 12.41
N ALA A 33 7.60 4.51 12.61
CA ALA A 33 7.53 5.72 11.81
C ALA A 33 8.81 6.53 12.06
N GLY A 34 9.47 6.96 10.99
CA GLY A 34 10.81 7.54 11.07
C GLY A 34 11.90 6.57 11.57
N SER A 35 11.68 5.26 11.45
CA SER A 35 12.70 4.24 11.77
C SER A 35 14.06 4.63 11.22
N SER A 36 15.10 4.32 12.00
CA SER A 36 16.47 4.54 11.54
C SER A 36 16.64 3.86 10.18
N PRO A 37 17.22 4.53 9.17
CA PRO A 37 17.52 3.93 7.87
C PRO A 37 18.19 2.56 7.98
N SER A 38 18.93 2.31 9.07
CA SER A 38 19.56 1.03 9.38
C SER A 38 18.57 -0.14 9.59
N ALA A 39 17.41 0.10 10.21
CA ALA A 39 16.41 -0.94 10.51
C ALA A 39 15.75 -1.44 9.23
N LEU A 40 15.30 -0.49 8.40
CA LEU A 40 14.71 -0.73 7.09
C LEU A 40 15.71 -1.41 6.15
N THR A 41 16.93 -0.88 6.06
CA THR A 41 18.01 -1.46 5.25
C THR A 41 18.27 -2.91 5.66
N SER A 42 18.39 -3.18 6.97
CA SER A 42 18.59 -4.54 7.47
C SER A 42 17.44 -5.47 7.09
N PHE A 43 16.19 -5.03 7.19
CA PHE A 43 15.03 -5.85 6.81
C PHE A 43 15.03 -6.18 5.31
N LEU A 44 15.27 -5.18 4.46
CA LEU A 44 15.34 -5.36 3.01
C LEU A 44 16.47 -6.30 2.59
N GLU A 45 17.65 -6.14 3.19
CA GLU A 45 18.83 -6.94 2.85
C GLU A 45 18.75 -8.37 3.41
N SER A 46 18.45 -8.53 4.71
CA SER A 46 18.52 -9.85 5.35
C SER A 46 17.27 -10.70 5.16
N THR A 47 16.09 -10.06 5.17
CA THR A 47 14.81 -10.78 5.12
C THR A 47 14.31 -10.87 3.69
N LEU A 48 14.17 -9.72 3.01
CA LEU A 48 13.62 -9.69 1.65
C LEU A 48 14.67 -9.96 0.56
N LYS A 49 15.95 -10.00 0.91
CA LYS A 49 17.06 -10.29 -0.02
C LYS A 49 17.03 -9.35 -1.23
N ALA A 50 16.88 -8.05 -0.96
CA ALA A 50 16.94 -7.02 -1.99
C ALA A 50 18.30 -7.00 -2.71
N ASP A 51 18.28 -6.76 -4.01
CA ASP A 51 19.48 -6.70 -4.84
C ASP A 51 20.33 -5.45 -4.51
N PRO A 52 21.68 -5.48 -4.69
CA PRO A 52 22.53 -4.31 -4.46
C PRO A 52 22.05 -3.03 -5.15
N LYS A 53 21.54 -3.11 -6.39
CA LYS A 53 21.01 -1.92 -7.09
C LYS A 53 19.77 -1.35 -6.40
N GLN A 54 18.87 -2.21 -5.93
CA GLN A 54 17.71 -1.82 -5.14
C GLN A 54 18.14 -1.16 -3.83
N MET A 55 19.14 -1.71 -3.16
CA MET A 55 19.66 -1.17 -1.90
C MET A 55 20.32 0.21 -2.08
N ASP A 56 21.07 0.41 -3.16
CA ASP A 56 21.70 1.70 -3.45
C ASP A 56 20.65 2.76 -3.78
N PHE A 57 19.60 2.39 -4.52
CA PHE A 57 18.44 3.27 -4.73
C PHE A 57 17.76 3.63 -3.41
N VAL A 58 17.46 2.65 -2.55
CA VAL A 58 16.79 2.90 -1.26
C VAL A 58 17.60 3.85 -0.40
N LYS A 59 18.93 3.71 -0.36
CA LYS A 59 19.81 4.63 0.39
C LYS A 59 19.72 6.05 -0.17
N ALA A 60 19.80 6.21 -1.48
CA ALA A 60 19.69 7.52 -2.14
C ALA A 60 18.31 8.15 -1.90
N TRP A 61 17.24 7.42 -2.19
CA TRP A 61 15.86 7.88 -1.98
C TRP A 61 15.59 8.25 -0.51
N THR A 62 16.10 7.45 0.42
CA THR A 62 15.96 7.75 1.85
C THR A 62 16.69 9.04 2.23
N ALA A 63 17.93 9.21 1.77
CA ALA A 63 18.73 10.39 2.09
C ALA A 63 18.18 11.68 1.46
N ASP A 64 17.69 11.60 0.22
CA ASP A 64 17.33 12.78 -0.57
C ASP A 64 15.85 13.14 -0.50
N ILE A 65 14.96 12.16 -0.28
CA ILE A 65 13.51 12.36 -0.22
C ILE A 65 12.98 12.16 1.20
N LEU A 66 13.19 10.98 1.80
CA LEU A 66 12.49 10.62 3.04
C LEU A 66 13.02 11.35 4.28
N GLU A 67 14.35 11.42 4.46
CA GLU A 67 14.96 12.14 5.59
C GLU A 67 14.57 13.63 5.61
N PRO A 68 14.61 14.38 4.49
CA PRO A 68 14.16 15.77 4.46
C PRO A 68 12.66 15.99 4.73
N LEU A 69 11.84 14.94 4.59
CA LEU A 69 10.41 14.96 4.91
C LEU A 69 10.12 14.65 6.39
N LYS A 70 11.08 14.08 7.13
CA LYS A 70 10.90 13.80 8.57
C LYS A 70 10.58 15.08 9.34
N GLY A 71 9.49 15.05 10.12
CA GLY A 71 9.01 16.19 10.89
C GLY A 71 8.25 17.25 10.08
N LYS A 72 8.15 17.10 8.76
CA LYS A 72 7.29 17.91 7.88
C LYS A 72 6.03 17.16 7.45
N SER A 73 6.09 15.84 7.40
CA SER A 73 4.92 14.97 7.27
C SER A 73 4.11 15.04 8.57
N GLN A 74 2.86 15.50 8.49
CA GLN A 74 1.90 15.35 9.59
C GLN A 74 1.29 13.95 9.63
N ASN A 75 1.55 13.13 8.61
CA ASN A 75 0.79 11.94 8.30
C ASN A 75 1.65 10.67 8.41
N ALA A 76 0.98 9.52 8.29
CA ALA A 76 1.54 8.21 8.55
C ALA A 76 2.51 7.73 7.45
N ASP A 77 3.57 7.04 7.88
CA ASP A 77 4.39 6.20 7.01
C ASP A 77 3.60 4.92 6.75
N THR A 78 3.54 4.44 5.51
CA THR A 78 2.94 3.14 5.20
C THR A 78 3.99 2.22 4.62
N ILE A 79 4.15 1.05 5.23
CA ILE A 79 5.02 -0.01 4.73
C ILE A 79 4.15 -1.19 4.31
N LEU A 80 4.37 -1.68 3.11
CA LEU A 80 3.62 -2.76 2.51
C LEU A 80 4.56 -3.88 2.08
N VAL A 81 4.21 -5.11 2.47
CA VAL A 81 4.97 -6.32 2.11
C VAL A 81 4.02 -7.37 1.57
N ARG A 82 4.29 -7.84 0.35
CA ARG A 82 3.53 -8.95 -0.26
C ARG A 82 3.78 -10.23 0.52
N ALA A 83 2.75 -11.07 0.64
CA ALA A 83 2.77 -12.27 1.48
C ALA A 83 3.82 -13.30 1.05
N ASP A 84 4.27 -13.27 -0.20
CA ASP A 84 5.36 -14.11 -0.72
C ASP A 84 6.75 -13.45 -0.60
N GLY A 85 6.82 -12.21 -0.09
CA GLY A 85 8.04 -11.41 0.02
C GLY A 85 8.54 -10.80 -1.28
N GLY A 86 7.89 -11.03 -2.42
CA GLY A 86 8.39 -10.63 -3.74
C GLY A 86 8.22 -9.13 -4.05
N LEU A 87 7.48 -8.40 -3.22
CA LEU A 87 7.24 -6.96 -3.36
C LEU A 87 7.29 -6.26 -2.00
N PHE A 88 7.97 -5.13 -1.99
CA PHE A 88 8.02 -4.18 -0.89
C PHE A 88 7.64 -2.79 -1.40
N GLU A 89 6.83 -2.06 -0.66
CA GLU A 89 6.54 -0.65 -0.93
C GLU A 89 6.63 0.15 0.38
N HIS A 90 7.27 1.31 0.31
CA HIS A 90 7.26 2.29 1.39
C HIS A 90 6.73 3.60 0.84
N SER A 91 5.77 4.16 1.55
CA SER A 91 5.12 5.40 1.17
C SER A 91 4.97 6.35 2.35
N VAL A 92 5.09 7.64 2.09
CA VAL A 92 5.00 8.71 3.09
C VAL A 92 4.05 9.78 2.58
N GLU A 93 3.05 10.08 3.39
CA GLU A 93 2.08 11.13 3.09
C GLU A 93 2.57 12.50 3.59
N CYS A 94 2.55 13.50 2.70
CA CYS A 94 3.05 14.84 2.96
C CYS A 94 2.33 15.89 2.09
N SER A 95 2.62 17.17 2.30
CA SER A 95 2.12 18.23 1.42
C SER A 95 2.99 18.36 0.17
N PHE A 96 2.37 18.61 -0.99
CA PHE A 96 3.05 18.74 -2.28
C PHE A 96 4.18 19.80 -2.26
N GLU A 97 3.94 20.93 -1.59
CA GLU A 97 4.92 22.01 -1.40
C GLU A 97 6.27 21.53 -0.84
N HIS A 98 6.27 20.50 0.01
CA HIS A 98 7.49 19.98 0.61
C HIS A 98 8.24 19.01 -0.29
N VAL A 99 7.55 18.33 -1.21
CA VAL A 99 8.15 17.29 -2.04
C VAL A 99 8.57 17.79 -3.42
N ASP A 100 7.89 18.80 -3.97
CA ASP A 100 8.14 19.31 -5.32
C ASP A 100 9.64 19.53 -5.59
N GLY A 101 10.28 20.38 -4.78
CA GLY A 101 11.71 20.66 -4.91
C GLY A 101 12.63 19.46 -4.63
N LEU A 102 12.20 18.50 -3.79
CA LEU A 102 12.97 17.29 -3.51
C LEU A 102 12.95 16.34 -4.71
N CYS A 103 11.77 16.12 -5.31
CA CYS A 103 11.60 15.31 -6.51
C CYS A 103 12.35 15.91 -7.71
N THR A 104 12.20 17.22 -7.98
CA THR A 104 12.95 17.87 -9.07
C THR A 104 14.45 17.69 -8.90
N LYS A 105 14.96 17.93 -7.69
CA LYS A 105 16.39 17.75 -7.39
C LYS A 105 16.82 16.30 -7.60
N PHE A 106 16.08 15.34 -7.05
CA PHE A 106 16.41 13.92 -7.17
C PHE A 106 16.45 13.47 -8.62
N LEU A 107 15.45 13.84 -9.43
CA LEU A 107 15.39 13.49 -10.84
C LEU A 107 16.55 14.11 -11.63
N SER A 108 16.84 15.40 -11.38
CA SER A 108 17.97 16.09 -12.00
C SER A 108 19.31 15.43 -11.65
N ASP A 109 19.54 15.10 -10.38
CA ASP A 109 20.79 14.49 -9.92
C ASP A 109 21.01 13.08 -10.49
N ASN A 110 19.92 12.39 -10.86
CA ASN A 110 19.95 11.06 -11.46
C ASN A 110 19.81 11.08 -13.00
N GLY A 111 19.83 12.26 -13.62
CA GLY A 111 19.74 12.40 -15.09
C GLY A 111 18.41 11.96 -15.69
N VAL A 112 17.33 12.01 -14.91
CA VAL A 112 15.97 11.69 -15.36
C VAL A 112 15.31 12.95 -15.91
N GLU A 113 14.65 12.82 -17.06
CA GLU A 113 13.88 13.91 -17.65
C GLU A 113 12.67 14.26 -16.77
N VAL A 114 12.51 15.55 -16.45
CA VAL A 114 11.46 16.03 -15.55
C VAL A 114 10.13 16.31 -16.25
N GLY A 115 10.02 16.06 -17.57
CA GLY A 115 8.86 16.43 -18.38
C GLY A 115 7.52 15.88 -17.84
N ASP A 116 7.49 14.59 -17.55
CA ASP A 116 6.29 13.92 -17.02
C ASP A 116 5.94 14.41 -15.60
N PHE A 117 6.96 14.69 -14.79
CA PHE A 117 6.78 15.26 -13.45
C PHE A 117 6.20 16.68 -13.51
N GLU A 118 6.68 17.52 -14.44
CA GLU A 118 6.16 18.87 -14.66
C GLU A 118 4.71 18.84 -15.17
N GLN A 119 4.34 17.86 -16.00
CA GLN A 119 2.95 17.67 -16.41
C GLN A 119 2.06 17.31 -15.21
N MET A 120 2.48 16.35 -14.39
CA MET A 120 1.75 15.97 -13.17
C MET A 120 1.62 17.15 -12.19
N LYS A 121 2.68 17.94 -12.02
CA LYS A 121 2.67 19.17 -11.22
C LYS A 121 1.61 20.16 -11.67
N ARG A 122 1.49 20.41 -12.98
CA ARG A 122 0.43 21.30 -13.51
C ARG A 122 -0.97 20.79 -13.18
N VAL A 123 -1.21 19.48 -13.33
CA VAL A 123 -2.51 18.88 -12.98
C VAL A 123 -2.80 19.04 -11.49
N ILE A 124 -1.80 18.84 -10.62
CA ILE A 124 -1.93 19.04 -9.17
C ILE A 124 -2.30 20.49 -8.86
N GLU A 125 -1.58 21.45 -9.44
CA GLU A 125 -1.81 22.88 -9.21
C GLU A 125 -3.21 23.33 -9.70
N GLU A 126 -3.67 22.79 -10.83
CA GLU A 126 -4.99 23.06 -11.40
C GLU A 126 -6.14 22.46 -10.57
N GLU A 127 -6.03 21.18 -10.18
CA GLU A 127 -7.09 20.49 -9.42
C GLU A 127 -7.17 20.97 -7.97
N ALA A 128 -6.04 21.28 -7.33
CA ALA A 128 -6.00 21.70 -5.93
C ALA A 128 -6.61 23.10 -5.69
N LYS A 129 -6.79 23.94 -6.71
CA LYS A 129 -7.48 25.25 -6.65
C LYS A 129 -7.04 26.15 -5.48
N GLY A 130 -5.77 26.10 -5.10
CA GLY A 130 -5.20 26.87 -3.98
C GLY A 130 -5.37 26.24 -2.59
N GLN A 131 -5.87 25.01 -2.51
CA GLN A 131 -5.75 24.16 -1.32
C GLN A 131 -4.35 23.53 -1.27
N LYS A 132 -3.91 23.14 -0.07
CA LYS A 132 -2.64 22.43 0.10
C LYS A 132 -2.84 20.97 -0.33
N ALA A 133 -2.40 20.65 -1.54
CA ALA A 133 -2.44 19.30 -2.08
C ALA A 133 -1.70 18.33 -1.14
N THR A 134 -2.40 17.27 -0.74
CA THR A 134 -1.78 16.15 -0.02
C THR A 134 -1.32 15.11 -1.03
N VAL A 135 -0.07 14.69 -0.93
CA VAL A 135 0.54 13.70 -1.79
C VAL A 135 1.17 12.58 -0.98
N VAL A 136 1.30 11.43 -1.59
CA VAL A 136 2.00 10.26 -1.07
C VAL A 136 3.19 10.04 -1.97
N VAL A 137 4.40 10.25 -1.46
CA VAL A 137 5.60 9.76 -2.14
C VAL A 137 5.78 8.29 -1.84
N TRP A 138 6.24 7.54 -2.82
CA TRP A 138 6.44 6.10 -2.63
C TRP A 138 7.62 5.59 -3.43
N TYR A 139 8.21 4.51 -2.95
CA TYR A 139 9.04 3.63 -3.76
C TYR A 139 8.62 2.18 -3.55
N ARG A 140 8.88 1.38 -4.57
CA ARG A 140 8.53 -0.03 -4.66
C ARG A 140 9.70 -0.82 -5.20
N LEU A 141 9.97 -1.95 -4.57
CA LEU A 141 10.94 -2.94 -4.98
C LEU A 141 10.18 -4.20 -5.40
N LYS A 142 10.39 -4.66 -6.63
CA LYS A 142 9.78 -5.89 -7.17
C LYS A 142 10.87 -6.94 -7.42
N GLY A 143 10.50 -8.22 -7.45
CA GLY A 143 11.44 -9.33 -7.70
C GLY A 143 12.40 -9.61 -6.53
N LEU A 144 11.99 -9.28 -5.31
CA LEU A 144 12.78 -9.48 -4.09
C LEU A 144 13.01 -10.97 -3.81
N GLY A 145 14.25 -11.37 -3.52
CA GLY A 145 14.59 -12.79 -3.27
C GLY A 145 14.42 -13.72 -4.48
N GLU A 146 14.21 -13.16 -5.68
CA GLU A 146 14.03 -13.88 -6.93
C GLU A 146 15.23 -13.79 -7.88
N ALA A 147 16.35 -13.23 -7.44
CA ALA A 147 17.59 -13.23 -8.20
C ALA A 147 17.92 -14.67 -8.70
N GLY A 148 17.93 -14.84 -10.02
CA GLY A 148 18.16 -16.13 -10.69
C GLY A 148 16.93 -17.03 -10.88
N LYS A 149 15.71 -16.57 -10.54
CA LYS A 149 14.43 -17.30 -10.76
C LYS A 149 13.65 -16.82 -11.98
N GLY A 150 14.23 -15.95 -12.81
CA GLY A 150 13.62 -15.47 -14.05
C GLY A 150 12.78 -14.20 -13.91
N THR A 151 12.68 -13.64 -12.70
CA THR A 151 12.15 -12.29 -12.46
C THR A 151 13.32 -11.36 -12.19
N ASP A 152 13.47 -10.32 -13.01
CA ASP A 152 14.53 -9.34 -12.81
C ASP A 152 14.15 -8.36 -11.68
N PRO A 153 15.05 -8.12 -10.71
CA PRO A 153 14.82 -7.11 -9.69
C PRO A 153 14.58 -5.74 -10.34
N SER A 154 13.50 -5.08 -9.95
CA SER A 154 13.16 -3.76 -10.46
C SER A 154 12.78 -2.80 -9.35
N ILE A 155 12.88 -1.51 -9.67
CA ILE A 155 12.65 -0.37 -8.79
C ILE A 155 11.62 0.49 -9.49
N ASP A 156 10.65 0.94 -8.74
CA ASP A 156 9.70 1.96 -9.18
C ASP A 156 9.51 2.96 -8.05
N ALA A 157 9.31 4.22 -8.38
CA ALA A 157 9.09 5.26 -7.38
C ALA A 157 8.38 6.45 -7.98
N GLY A 158 7.49 7.03 -7.20
CA GLY A 158 6.47 7.90 -7.72
C GLY A 158 5.89 8.81 -6.65
N LEU A 159 4.87 9.55 -7.07
CA LEU A 159 3.98 10.22 -6.15
C LEU A 159 2.53 10.02 -6.57
N THR A 160 1.65 10.07 -5.57
CA THR A 160 0.20 9.96 -5.74
C THR A 160 -0.48 11.10 -5.00
N VAL A 161 -1.36 11.82 -5.66
CA VAL A 161 -2.16 12.92 -5.12
C VAL A 161 -3.39 12.33 -4.44
N LYS A 162 -3.58 12.64 -3.15
CA LYS A 162 -4.71 12.17 -2.34
C LYS A 162 -5.80 13.24 -2.28
N GLU A 163 -6.55 13.41 -3.36
CA GLU A 163 -7.70 14.30 -3.40
C GLU A 163 -8.81 13.69 -4.26
N CYS A 164 -10.06 14.11 -4.04
CA CYS A 164 -11.15 13.78 -4.95
C CYS A 164 -10.88 14.49 -6.28
N VAL A 165 -10.51 13.69 -7.29
CA VAL A 165 -9.99 14.20 -8.56
C VAL A 165 -10.96 13.88 -9.68
N SER A 166 -11.05 14.78 -10.65
CA SER A 166 -11.88 14.53 -11.82
C SER A 166 -11.29 13.45 -12.72
N TRP A 167 -12.12 12.65 -13.37
CA TRP A 167 -11.67 11.68 -14.39
C TRP A 167 -10.79 12.34 -15.47
N LYS A 168 -11.10 13.59 -15.83
CA LYS A 168 -10.29 14.39 -16.76
C LYS A 168 -8.85 14.58 -16.31
N ALA A 169 -8.61 14.82 -15.03
CA ALA A 169 -7.25 14.95 -14.52
C ALA A 169 -6.51 13.60 -14.54
N VAL A 170 -7.23 12.50 -14.36
CA VAL A 170 -6.69 11.14 -14.50
C VAL A 170 -6.29 10.86 -15.95
N GLU A 171 -7.15 11.20 -16.93
CA GLU A 171 -6.90 11.04 -18.37
C GLU A 171 -5.63 11.77 -18.85
N VAL A 172 -5.21 12.84 -18.15
CA VAL A 172 -3.98 13.58 -18.49
C VAL A 172 -2.73 12.84 -18.04
N VAL A 173 -2.80 12.07 -16.96
CA VAL A 173 -1.64 11.39 -16.36
C VAL A 173 -1.55 9.92 -16.79
N VAL A 174 -2.69 9.26 -16.97
CA VAL A 174 -2.74 7.84 -17.30
C VAL A 174 -2.65 7.65 -18.82
N PRO A 175 -1.71 6.81 -19.30
CA PRO A 175 -1.61 6.51 -20.72
C PRO A 175 -2.93 5.95 -21.28
N SER A 176 -3.39 6.55 -22.38
CA SER A 176 -4.54 6.01 -23.12
C SER A 176 -4.25 4.60 -23.63
N SER A 177 -5.10 3.65 -23.26
CA SER A 177 -5.02 2.25 -23.66
C SER A 177 -6.42 1.65 -23.69
N GLU A 178 -6.61 0.57 -24.46
CA GLU A 178 -7.88 -0.17 -24.49
C GLU A 178 -8.29 -0.63 -23.08
N ASP A 179 -7.32 -1.04 -22.26
CA ASP A 179 -7.55 -1.46 -20.87
C ASP A 179 -8.00 -0.29 -19.99
N PHE A 180 -7.42 0.90 -20.18
CA PHE A 180 -7.81 2.09 -19.42
C PHE A 180 -9.22 2.55 -19.80
N GLU A 181 -9.55 2.59 -21.09
CA GLU A 181 -10.89 2.96 -21.57
C GLU A 181 -11.97 2.00 -21.01
N ALA A 182 -11.70 0.69 -21.07
CA ALA A 182 -12.60 -0.33 -20.52
C ALA A 182 -12.74 -0.23 -19.00
N PHE A 183 -11.63 0.05 -18.30
CA PHE A 183 -11.61 0.23 -16.85
C PHE A 183 -12.43 1.45 -16.44
N GLU A 184 -12.22 2.59 -17.10
CA GLU A 184 -12.94 3.83 -16.86
C GLU A 184 -14.44 3.66 -17.10
N GLU A 185 -14.85 3.12 -18.26
CA GLU A 185 -16.26 2.90 -18.58
C GLU A 185 -16.95 2.07 -17.49
N LYS A 186 -16.29 0.97 -17.08
CA LYS A 186 -16.83 0.08 -16.05
C LYS A 186 -16.88 0.74 -14.68
N ALA A 187 -15.81 1.43 -14.29
CA ALA A 187 -15.74 2.15 -13.02
C ALA A 187 -16.80 3.24 -12.93
N GLN A 188 -16.99 4.03 -13.98
CA GLN A 188 -18.03 5.06 -14.04
C GLN A 188 -19.44 4.47 -14.01
N ALA A 189 -19.70 3.38 -14.74
CA ALA A 189 -20.98 2.67 -14.71
C ALA A 189 -21.31 2.13 -13.30
N ASP A 190 -20.28 1.73 -12.56
CA ASP A 190 -20.39 1.27 -11.18
C ASP A 190 -20.43 2.43 -10.16
N GLY A 191 -20.34 3.69 -10.61
CA GLY A 191 -20.39 4.87 -9.75
C GLY A 191 -19.15 5.04 -8.89
N ALA A 192 -17.98 4.62 -9.40
CA ALA A 192 -16.70 4.84 -8.75
C ALA A 192 -16.38 6.32 -8.62
N VAL A 193 -15.73 6.67 -7.52
CA VAL A 193 -15.16 8.00 -7.29
C VAL A 193 -13.65 7.88 -7.24
N VAL A 194 -12.94 8.64 -8.06
CA VAL A 194 -11.47 8.71 -8.00
C VAL A 194 -11.07 9.44 -6.72
N THR A 195 -10.28 8.78 -5.88
CA THR A 195 -9.78 9.31 -4.61
C THR A 195 -8.30 9.62 -4.64
N SER A 196 -7.57 9.06 -5.60
CA SER A 196 -6.17 9.40 -5.81
C SER A 196 -5.71 9.08 -7.23
N PHE A 197 -4.69 9.80 -7.70
CA PHE A 197 -4.01 9.50 -8.95
C PHE A 197 -2.53 9.87 -8.83
N GLY A 198 -1.67 9.24 -9.61
CA GLY A 198 -0.24 9.44 -9.52
C GLY A 198 0.51 8.79 -10.66
N SER A 199 1.82 8.98 -10.67
CA SER A 199 2.69 8.31 -11.63
C SER A 199 4.04 8.02 -11.02
N SER A 200 4.70 7.01 -11.58
CA SER A 200 6.14 6.85 -11.47
C SER A 200 6.84 8.10 -11.98
N LEU A 201 7.94 8.46 -11.32
CA LEU A 201 8.85 9.50 -11.75
C LEU A 201 9.97 8.96 -12.65
N PHE A 202 10.03 7.64 -12.88
CA PHE A 202 11.12 7.02 -13.64
C PHE A 202 10.67 6.61 -15.05
N PRO A 203 11.51 6.86 -16.07
CA PRO A 203 11.10 6.80 -17.47
C PRO A 203 11.12 5.39 -18.07
N SER A 204 11.76 4.41 -17.40
CA SER A 204 12.04 3.11 -18.02
C SER A 204 10.76 2.32 -18.33
N ASP A 205 9.72 2.46 -17.49
CA ASP A 205 8.36 1.94 -17.68
C ASP A 205 7.45 2.63 -16.64
N PRO A 206 7.08 3.90 -16.83
CA PRO A 206 6.32 4.62 -15.82
C PRO A 206 4.95 3.96 -15.63
N GLU A 207 4.66 3.56 -14.41
CA GLU A 207 3.32 3.10 -14.01
C GLU A 207 2.53 4.28 -13.48
N SER A 208 1.41 4.57 -14.12
CA SER A 208 0.42 5.50 -13.60
C SER A 208 -0.50 4.77 -12.65
N ARG A 209 -0.77 5.37 -11.49
CA ARG A 209 -1.52 4.79 -10.39
C ARG A 209 -2.82 5.56 -10.20
N MET A 210 -3.90 4.86 -9.91
CA MET A 210 -5.13 5.48 -9.43
C MET A 210 -5.78 4.67 -8.34
N THR A 211 -6.52 5.34 -7.48
CA THR A 211 -7.38 4.71 -6.49
C THR A 211 -8.80 5.19 -6.66
N LEU A 212 -9.72 4.25 -6.64
CA LEU A 212 -11.16 4.46 -6.70
C LEU A 212 -11.79 4.02 -5.39
N GLN A 213 -12.83 4.71 -4.95
CA GLN A 213 -13.71 4.22 -3.90
C GLN A 213 -14.97 3.63 -4.51
N LEU A 214 -15.30 2.41 -4.08
CA LEU A 214 -16.45 1.65 -4.56
C LEU A 214 -17.15 0.90 -3.42
N PRO A 215 -18.45 0.62 -3.55
CA PRO A 215 -19.11 -0.40 -2.75
C PRO A 215 -18.42 -1.77 -2.94
N PRO A 216 -18.25 -2.60 -1.89
CA PRO A 216 -17.53 -3.88 -1.96
C PRO A 216 -18.04 -4.82 -3.07
N GLU A 217 -19.35 -4.89 -3.26
CA GLU A 217 -19.98 -5.73 -4.27
C GLU A 217 -19.60 -5.29 -5.69
N LYS A 218 -19.47 -3.98 -5.92
CA LYS A 218 -19.10 -3.42 -7.22
C LYS A 218 -17.62 -3.59 -7.53
N ALA A 219 -16.76 -3.49 -6.51
CA ALA A 219 -15.33 -3.79 -6.68
C ALA A 219 -15.11 -5.23 -7.20
N ALA A 220 -15.88 -6.20 -6.70
CA ALA A 220 -15.83 -7.57 -7.21
C ALA A 220 -16.22 -7.67 -8.70
N PHE A 221 -17.29 -6.96 -9.10
CA PHE A 221 -17.74 -6.92 -10.50
C PHE A 221 -16.78 -6.16 -11.41
N LEU A 222 -16.06 -5.16 -10.91
CA LEU A 222 -15.01 -4.48 -11.66
C LEU A 222 -13.88 -5.45 -12.03
N PHE A 223 -13.40 -6.26 -11.09
CA PHE A 223 -12.37 -7.29 -11.37
C PHE A 223 -12.82 -8.26 -12.47
N GLN A 224 -14.05 -8.75 -12.36
CA GLN A 224 -14.62 -9.64 -13.37
C GLN A 224 -14.78 -8.95 -14.73
N GLY A 225 -15.19 -7.68 -14.74
CA GLY A 225 -15.30 -6.86 -15.96
C GLY A 225 -13.96 -6.68 -16.66
N MET A 226 -12.87 -6.59 -15.90
CA MET A 226 -11.50 -6.51 -16.41
C MET A 226 -10.91 -7.88 -16.78
N GLY A 227 -11.70 -8.96 -16.72
CA GLY A 227 -11.26 -10.31 -17.12
C GLY A 227 -10.47 -11.07 -16.06
N PHE A 228 -10.32 -10.53 -14.84
CA PHE A 228 -9.73 -11.28 -13.74
C PHE A 228 -10.70 -12.33 -13.20
N PRO A 229 -10.19 -13.45 -12.65
CA PRO A 229 -11.05 -14.38 -11.93
C PRO A 229 -11.77 -13.65 -10.79
N MET A 230 -12.99 -14.09 -10.45
CA MET A 230 -13.71 -13.51 -9.31
C MET A 230 -12.88 -13.71 -8.03
N PRO A 231 -12.69 -12.67 -7.19
CA PRO A 231 -12.04 -12.85 -5.90
C PRO A 231 -12.74 -13.94 -5.08
N HIS A 232 -11.97 -14.70 -4.28
CA HIS A 232 -12.53 -15.80 -3.50
C HIS A 232 -13.65 -15.28 -2.57
N PRO A 233 -14.79 -15.99 -2.43
CA PRO A 233 -15.91 -15.53 -1.62
C PRO A 233 -15.56 -15.18 -0.17
N GLN A 234 -14.53 -15.81 0.41
CA GLN A 234 -14.04 -15.45 1.75
C GLN A 234 -13.40 -14.06 1.80
N ILE A 235 -12.75 -13.64 0.72
CA ILE A 235 -12.19 -12.29 0.60
C ILE A 235 -13.33 -11.28 0.42
N LEU A 236 -14.32 -11.63 -0.40
CA LEU A 236 -15.53 -10.81 -0.55
C LEU A 236 -16.33 -10.71 0.75
N HIS A 237 -16.40 -11.77 1.55
CA HIS A 237 -17.03 -11.73 2.86
C HIS A 237 -16.21 -10.88 3.86
N ALA A 238 -14.88 -10.97 3.80
CA ALA A 238 -14.01 -10.10 4.60
C ALA A 238 -14.14 -8.62 4.20
N ALA A 239 -14.38 -8.33 2.92
CA ALA A 239 -14.63 -7.00 2.40
C ALA A 239 -16.07 -6.53 2.62
N GLY A 240 -17.05 -7.45 2.64
CA GLY A 240 -18.48 -7.15 2.73
C GLY A 240 -18.93 -6.63 4.11
N SER A 241 -18.07 -6.70 5.13
CA SER A 241 -18.28 -6.00 6.39
C SER A 241 -17.86 -4.52 6.35
N LEU A 242 -17.26 -4.05 5.25
CA LEU A 242 -16.81 -2.68 5.08
C LEU A 242 -17.88 -1.86 4.35
N SER A 243 -18.02 -0.57 4.71
CA SER A 243 -18.95 0.36 4.04
C SER A 243 -18.47 0.75 2.64
N SER A 244 -17.16 0.68 2.40
CA SER A 244 -16.52 0.94 1.11
C SER A 244 -15.19 0.21 1.04
N VAL A 245 -14.75 -0.10 -0.16
CA VAL A 245 -13.38 -0.56 -0.44
C VAL A 245 -12.69 0.40 -1.39
N SER A 246 -11.38 0.47 -1.26
CA SER A 246 -10.55 1.22 -2.20
C SER A 246 -9.98 0.25 -3.24
N VAL A 247 -10.24 0.50 -4.51
CA VAL A 247 -9.67 -0.27 -5.63
C VAL A 247 -8.50 0.53 -6.18
N GLU A 248 -7.33 -0.08 -6.23
CA GLU A 248 -6.15 0.51 -6.82
C GLU A 248 -5.87 -0.13 -8.18
N ALA A 249 -5.72 0.69 -9.21
CA ALA A 249 -5.31 0.24 -10.55
C ALA A 249 -3.98 0.91 -10.91
N GLN A 250 -3.11 0.17 -11.59
CA GLN A 250 -1.92 0.76 -12.20
C GLN A 250 -1.85 0.38 -13.68
N PHE A 251 -1.41 1.34 -14.48
CA PHE A 251 -1.34 1.26 -15.92
C PHE A 251 0.09 1.57 -16.35
N GLY A 252 0.68 0.63 -17.08
CA GLY A 252 1.90 0.89 -17.84
C GLY A 252 1.55 1.32 -19.26
N LYS A 253 2.58 1.49 -20.10
CA LYS A 253 2.43 1.83 -21.52
C LYS A 253 1.55 0.85 -22.32
N ASP A 254 1.50 -0.40 -21.89
CA ASP A 254 0.83 -1.50 -22.59
C ASP A 254 -0.58 -1.81 -22.03
N GLY A 255 -1.06 -1.03 -21.05
CA GLY A 255 -2.37 -1.24 -20.41
C GLY A 255 -2.27 -1.52 -18.92
N LEU A 256 -3.26 -2.23 -18.38
CA LEU A 256 -3.41 -2.50 -16.95
C LEU A 256 -2.32 -3.49 -16.49
N THR A 257 -1.42 -3.04 -15.61
CA THR A 257 -0.35 -3.88 -15.04
C THR A 257 -0.72 -4.44 -13.67
N PHE A 258 -1.65 -3.79 -12.99
CA PHE A 258 -2.00 -4.08 -11.61
C PHE A 258 -3.45 -3.75 -11.31
N LEU A 259 -4.13 -4.61 -10.56
CA LEU A 259 -5.42 -4.30 -9.96
C LEU A 259 -5.49 -4.87 -8.53
N GLY A 260 -5.79 -4.01 -7.56
CA GLY A 260 -5.83 -4.38 -6.15
C GLY A 260 -7.07 -3.87 -5.41
N ILE A 261 -7.49 -4.59 -4.38
CA ILE A 261 -8.53 -4.18 -3.43
C ILE A 261 -7.88 -3.98 -2.07
N HIS A 262 -7.92 -2.74 -1.59
CA HIS A 262 -7.53 -2.38 -0.23
C HIS A 262 -8.73 -2.58 0.69
N MET A 263 -8.56 -3.48 1.64
CA MET A 263 -9.51 -3.71 2.71
C MET A 263 -8.95 -3.05 3.97
N ASP A 264 -9.54 -1.91 4.33
CA ASP A 264 -9.27 -1.22 5.59
C ASP A 264 -9.90 -2.02 6.74
N SER A 265 -9.34 -3.19 7.02
CA SER A 265 -9.73 -3.99 8.17
C SER A 265 -9.02 -3.44 9.39
N GLN A 266 -9.76 -2.79 10.29
CA GLN A 266 -9.20 -2.44 11.59
C GLN A 266 -8.88 -3.72 12.38
N GLY A 267 -7.61 -3.90 12.72
CA GLY A 267 -7.12 -5.03 13.48
C GLY A 267 -5.66 -4.84 13.87
N SER A 268 -5.20 -5.58 14.86
CA SER A 268 -3.76 -5.63 15.15
C SER A 268 -3.02 -6.28 13.97
N VAL A 269 -1.77 -5.87 13.78
CA VAL A 269 -0.87 -6.47 12.78
C VAL A 269 -0.86 -7.99 12.89
N SER A 270 -0.78 -8.54 14.10
CA SER A 270 -0.81 -10.00 14.35
C SER A 270 -2.06 -10.70 13.82
N THR A 271 -3.25 -10.17 14.09
CA THR A 271 -4.51 -10.75 13.61
C THR A 271 -4.60 -10.67 12.09
N LEU A 272 -4.14 -9.58 11.50
CA LEU A 272 -4.13 -9.44 10.04
C LEU A 272 -3.07 -10.32 9.38
N THR A 273 -1.94 -10.57 10.04
CA THR A 273 -0.95 -11.56 9.60
C THR A 273 -1.55 -12.96 9.56
N GLU A 274 -2.19 -13.40 10.65
CA GLU A 274 -2.85 -14.72 10.70
C GLU A 274 -3.93 -14.84 9.61
N LYS A 275 -4.73 -13.79 9.43
CA LYS A 275 -5.75 -13.73 8.37
C LYS A 275 -5.13 -13.77 6.97
N ALA A 276 -4.04 -13.03 6.73
CA ALA A 276 -3.31 -13.05 5.47
C ALA A 276 -2.78 -14.46 5.17
N THR A 277 -2.11 -15.11 6.13
CA THR A 277 -1.61 -16.47 5.98
C THR A 277 -2.74 -17.46 5.68
N SER A 278 -3.84 -17.40 6.44
CA SER A 278 -5.00 -18.28 6.22
C SER A 278 -5.66 -18.07 4.86
N LEU A 279 -5.83 -16.82 4.42
CA LEU A 279 -6.46 -16.52 3.13
C LEU A 279 -5.54 -16.88 1.96
N THR A 280 -4.24 -16.62 2.05
CA THR A 280 -3.27 -17.01 1.02
C THR A 280 -3.26 -18.52 0.81
N ALA A 281 -3.33 -19.32 1.89
CA ALA A 281 -3.42 -20.77 1.79
C ALA A 281 -4.71 -21.26 1.07
N SER A 282 -5.76 -20.45 1.05
CA SER A 282 -7.01 -20.75 0.33
C SER A 282 -7.00 -20.29 -1.14
N LEU A 283 -6.05 -19.42 -1.51
CA LEU A 283 -5.98 -18.86 -2.86
C LEU A 283 -5.26 -19.82 -3.82
N PRO A 284 -5.83 -20.06 -5.02
CA PRO A 284 -5.20 -20.91 -6.02
C PRO A 284 -3.89 -20.28 -6.49
N ASN A 285 -2.84 -21.10 -6.60
CA ASN A 285 -1.50 -20.71 -7.05
C ASN A 285 -0.80 -19.64 -6.19
N SER A 286 -1.34 -19.31 -5.02
CA SER A 286 -0.73 -18.36 -4.11
C SER A 286 0.18 -19.08 -3.12
N LYS A 287 1.30 -18.44 -2.74
CA LYS A 287 2.22 -18.93 -1.71
C LYS A 287 2.42 -17.82 -0.69
N ALA A 288 2.20 -18.13 0.59
CA ALA A 288 2.61 -17.27 1.68
C ALA A 288 3.99 -17.72 2.16
N ASP A 289 4.90 -16.76 2.30
CA ASP A 289 6.08 -16.91 3.12
C ASP A 289 5.73 -16.49 4.56
N GLU A 290 5.35 -17.47 5.37
CA GLU A 290 5.00 -17.23 6.77
C GLU A 290 6.13 -16.62 7.57
N GLU A 291 7.39 -16.89 7.22
CA GLU A 291 8.55 -16.37 7.94
C GLU A 291 8.68 -14.86 7.69
N ILE A 292 8.54 -14.44 6.44
CA ILE A 292 8.55 -13.02 6.06
C ILE A 292 7.39 -12.27 6.73
N LEU A 293 6.18 -12.83 6.69
CA LEU A 293 5.02 -12.21 7.32
C LEU A 293 5.16 -12.09 8.85
N LYS A 294 5.71 -13.11 9.52
CA LYS A 294 5.98 -13.08 10.97
C LYS A 294 7.11 -12.11 11.32
N ASP A 295 8.17 -12.05 10.51
CA ASP A 295 9.27 -11.11 10.69
C ASP A 295 8.78 -9.66 10.54
N PHE A 296 8.02 -9.38 9.48
CA PHE A 296 7.37 -8.09 9.27
C PHE A 296 6.45 -7.73 10.44
N ALA A 297 5.57 -8.64 10.86
CA ALA A 297 4.68 -8.42 11.98
C ALA A 297 5.44 -8.12 13.28
N THR A 298 6.52 -8.84 13.55
CA THR A 298 7.37 -8.64 14.73
C THR A 298 8.06 -7.27 14.70
N ARG A 299 8.48 -6.82 13.52
CA ARG A 299 9.17 -5.55 13.34
C ARG A 299 8.24 -4.35 13.38
N VAL A 300 6.99 -4.49 12.94
CA VAL A 300 6.00 -3.41 12.96
C VAL A 300 5.10 -3.47 14.21
N ALA A 301 5.23 -4.50 15.05
CA ALA A 301 4.52 -4.60 16.33
C ALA A 301 5.07 -3.57 17.35
N ASP A 302 4.70 -2.31 17.17
CA ASP A 302 4.73 -1.32 18.24
C ASP A 302 3.50 -1.51 19.15
N PRO A 303 3.66 -1.68 20.47
CA PRO A 303 2.53 -1.71 21.42
C PRO A 303 1.66 -0.45 21.42
N SER A 304 2.06 0.66 20.79
CA SER A 304 1.25 1.90 20.65
C SER A 304 0.10 1.82 19.62
N SER A 305 -0.11 0.66 18.98
CA SER A 305 -1.14 0.38 17.96
C SER A 305 -0.96 1.06 16.59
N PRO A 306 -0.06 0.55 15.72
CA PRO A 306 -0.17 0.79 14.30
C PRO A 306 -1.42 0.10 13.76
N SER A 307 -2.25 0.83 13.01
CA SER A 307 -3.31 0.22 12.21
C SER A 307 -2.66 -0.50 11.04
N ALA A 308 -3.07 -1.72 10.74
CA ALA A 308 -2.70 -2.40 9.51
C ALA A 308 -3.92 -2.65 8.65
N SER A 309 -3.69 -2.85 7.36
CA SER A 309 -4.70 -3.19 6.37
C SER A 309 -4.24 -4.40 5.55
N LEU A 310 -5.22 -5.13 5.02
CA LEU A 310 -4.96 -6.25 4.12
C LEU A 310 -5.26 -5.80 2.70
N VAL A 311 -4.30 -6.01 1.81
CA VAL A 311 -4.45 -5.65 0.40
C VAL A 311 -4.49 -6.93 -0.43
N LEU A 312 -5.54 -7.10 -1.23
CA LEU A 312 -5.62 -8.16 -2.24
C LEU A 312 -5.10 -7.62 -3.56
N TYR A 313 -4.21 -8.37 -4.19
CA TYR A 313 -3.59 -8.09 -5.47
C TYR A 313 -4.09 -9.09 -6.49
N ALA A 314 -4.37 -8.62 -7.70
CA ALA A 314 -4.36 -9.45 -8.89
C ALA A 314 -3.27 -8.94 -9.85
N ASP A 315 -2.44 -9.86 -10.31
CA ASP A 315 -1.52 -9.64 -11.42
C ASP A 315 -1.72 -10.73 -12.49
N SER A 316 -0.86 -10.75 -13.50
CA SER A 316 -0.89 -11.75 -14.57
C SER A 316 -0.66 -13.19 -14.08
N GLY A 317 -0.08 -13.37 -12.89
CA GLY A 317 0.15 -14.65 -12.22
C GLY A 317 -1.01 -15.12 -11.32
N GLY A 318 -1.99 -14.24 -11.05
CA GLY A 318 -3.18 -14.56 -10.27
C GLY A 318 -3.32 -13.66 -9.04
N PHE A 319 -3.94 -14.19 -7.99
CA PHE A 319 -4.19 -13.44 -6.76
C PHE A 319 -3.07 -13.60 -5.74
N CYS A 320 -2.62 -12.48 -5.19
CA CYS A 320 -1.69 -12.40 -4.07
C CYS A 320 -2.29 -11.54 -2.95
N LEU A 321 -1.83 -11.74 -1.73
CA LEU A 321 -2.16 -10.85 -0.60
C LEU A 321 -0.91 -10.09 -0.19
N ALA A 322 -1.07 -8.87 0.31
CA ALA A 322 -0.03 -8.15 1.04
C ALA A 322 -0.58 -7.62 2.35
N LEU A 323 0.34 -7.46 3.30
CA LEU A 323 0.06 -6.78 4.55
C LEU A 323 0.63 -5.36 4.45
N ALA A 324 -0.23 -4.37 4.67
CA ALA A 324 0.17 -2.98 4.78
C ALA A 324 0.06 -2.56 6.24
N ALA A 325 1.09 -1.91 6.76
CA ALA A 325 1.11 -1.36 8.10
C ALA A 325 1.23 0.16 8.01
N HIS A 326 0.31 0.85 8.67
CA HIS A 326 0.27 2.30 8.77
C HIS A 326 0.88 2.70 10.11
N ILE A 327 2.04 3.33 10.02
CA ILE A 327 2.83 3.73 11.16
C ILE A 327 2.62 5.23 11.35
N SER A 328 1.73 5.55 12.29
CA SER A 328 1.42 6.94 12.63
C SER A 328 2.64 7.58 13.30
N GLN A 329 3.12 8.69 12.75
CA GLN A 329 4.03 9.57 13.47
C GLN A 329 3.20 10.28 14.55
N GLN A 330 3.23 9.78 15.79
CA GLN A 330 2.73 10.62 16.87
C GLN A 330 3.58 11.89 16.89
N PRO A 331 2.99 13.10 16.77
CA PRO A 331 3.74 14.33 16.94
C PRO A 331 4.34 14.27 18.33
N GLY A 332 5.65 14.00 18.39
CA GLY A 332 6.34 13.79 19.64
C GLY A 332 6.04 14.99 20.52
N ASN A 333 5.43 14.74 21.68
CA ASN A 333 5.23 15.73 22.73
C ASN A 333 6.63 16.07 23.26
N THR A 334 7.38 16.85 22.48
CA THR A 334 8.77 17.26 22.72
C THR A 334 8.82 18.61 23.42
N GLU A 335 7.71 19.04 24.05
CA GLU A 335 7.76 20.04 25.11
C GLU A 335 8.26 19.40 26.41
N ALA A 336 9.56 19.58 26.64
CA ALA A 336 10.19 19.71 27.94
C ALA A 336 10.07 18.56 28.95
N LEU A 337 10.88 17.51 28.76
CA LEU A 337 11.58 16.90 29.91
C LEU A 337 12.77 17.81 30.30
N GLN A 338 12.48 18.96 30.90
CA GLN A 338 13.48 19.64 31.72
C GLN A 338 13.72 18.81 32.99
N PRO A 339 14.97 18.64 33.44
CA PRO A 339 15.24 17.99 34.72
C PRO A 339 14.86 18.96 35.84
N GLN A 340 13.64 18.86 36.39
CA GLN A 340 13.33 19.51 37.65
C GLN A 340 14.05 18.78 38.79
N VAL A 341 15.23 19.30 39.12
CA VAL A 341 15.82 19.17 40.44
C VAL A 341 14.93 19.93 41.42
N ILE A 342 14.15 19.22 42.24
CA ILE A 342 13.73 19.72 43.56
C ILE A 342 13.86 18.58 44.57
N ALA A 343 14.92 18.67 45.37
CA ALA A 343 14.90 18.16 46.74
C ALA A 343 14.05 19.10 47.60
N THR A 344 13.17 18.58 48.45
CA THR A 344 13.10 18.85 49.91
C THR A 344 11.93 18.06 50.52
N ALA A 345 12.20 17.50 51.70
CA ALA A 345 11.32 16.66 52.49
C ALA A 345 10.35 17.45 53.40
N ALA A 346 9.35 16.72 53.89
CA ALA A 346 8.77 16.72 55.24
C ALA A 346 7.42 17.44 55.53
N ALA A 347 6.56 16.64 56.19
CA ALA A 347 5.47 16.96 57.14
C ALA A 347 4.17 17.56 56.56
N ALA A 348 2.94 17.20 56.94
CA ALA A 348 2.34 16.29 57.93
C ALA A 348 0.86 16.09 57.48
N ALA A 349 0.30 14.88 57.41
CA ALA A 349 -0.52 14.22 58.43
C ALA A 349 -1.85 14.90 58.84
N VAL A 350 -2.93 14.12 58.68
CA VAL A 350 -4.17 14.00 59.51
C VAL A 350 -5.47 14.72 59.05
N MET A 351 -6.58 13.96 59.24
CA MET A 351 -8.04 14.22 59.20
C MET A 351 -8.69 13.65 57.92
N ASP A 352 -9.28 12.44 57.88
CA ASP A 352 -10.36 11.84 58.69
C ASP A 352 -11.72 12.57 58.55
N GLY A 353 -12.75 11.86 58.09
CA GLY A 353 -14.14 12.35 58.03
C GLY A 353 -15.02 11.90 56.85
N GLY A 354 -15.58 10.68 56.94
CA GLY A 354 -17.02 10.36 56.85
C GLY A 354 -17.88 10.64 55.59
N PRO A 355 -18.73 9.69 55.15
CA PRO A 355 -19.67 9.86 54.01
C PRO A 355 -21.12 10.13 54.46
N GLU A 356 -21.86 11.00 53.77
CA GLU A 356 -23.34 11.06 53.82
C GLU A 356 -23.93 11.63 52.52
N GLY A 357 -25.07 11.07 52.09
CA GLY A 357 -26.14 11.84 51.44
C GLY A 357 -26.46 11.52 49.97
N LEU A 358 -27.35 10.55 49.75
CA LEU A 358 -28.34 10.58 48.64
C LEU A 358 -29.45 11.59 48.99
N PRO A 359 -30.14 12.22 48.01
CA PRO A 359 -31.30 11.63 47.32
C PRO A 359 -31.28 11.93 45.79
N GLY A 360 -31.83 11.09 44.90
CA GLY A 360 -33.24 10.76 44.77
C GLY A 360 -33.88 11.66 43.70
N SER A 361 -34.17 11.11 42.52
CA SER A 361 -35.16 11.69 41.59
C SER A 361 -35.65 10.63 40.62
N ASP A 362 -36.90 10.24 40.82
CA ASP A 362 -37.78 9.50 39.92
C ASP A 362 -38.00 10.27 38.61
N VAL A 363 -37.93 9.58 37.47
CA VAL A 363 -38.69 9.94 36.26
C VAL A 363 -39.06 8.65 35.52
N ASP A 364 -40.32 8.26 35.67
CA ASP A 364 -41.07 7.47 34.69
C ASP A 364 -41.49 8.43 33.57
N ASP A 365 -41.30 8.06 32.30
CA ASP A 365 -42.34 8.24 31.30
C ASP A 365 -42.08 7.39 30.05
N GLY A 366 -43.15 6.71 29.64
CA GLY A 366 -43.14 5.63 28.68
C GLY A 366 -43.01 6.05 27.22
N PHE A 367 -42.51 5.12 26.42
CA PHE A 367 -42.67 5.12 24.98
C PHE A 367 -42.99 3.68 24.52
N GLN A 368 -44.28 3.40 24.33
CA GLN A 368 -44.75 2.21 23.61
C GLN A 368 -44.88 2.59 22.13
N GLY A 369 -43.99 2.08 21.30
CA GLY A 369 -44.09 2.11 19.85
C GLY A 369 -44.57 0.77 19.32
N GLU A 370 -45.79 0.73 18.79
CA GLU A 370 -46.37 -0.40 18.08
C GLU A 370 -45.56 -0.74 16.82
N LEU A 371 -45.03 -1.95 16.74
CA LEU A 371 -44.49 -2.51 15.50
C LEU A 371 -45.62 -3.16 14.72
N GLY A 372 -46.08 -2.46 13.68
CA GLY A 372 -46.99 -3.00 12.67
C GLY A 372 -46.32 -4.15 11.90
N GLY A 373 -46.95 -5.32 11.94
CA GLY A 373 -46.64 -6.43 11.06
C GLY A 373 -47.12 -6.14 9.64
N GLY A 374 -46.18 -6.07 8.70
CA GLY A 374 -46.46 -6.12 7.27
C GLY A 374 -46.20 -7.53 6.74
N GLU A 375 -47.26 -8.20 6.27
CA GLU A 375 -47.18 -9.44 5.51
C GLU A 375 -46.50 -9.19 4.16
N GLU A 376 -45.30 -9.74 3.96
CA GLU A 376 -44.69 -9.83 2.63
C GLU A 376 -45.32 -10.98 1.84
N LYS A 377 -46.01 -10.63 0.75
CA LYS A 377 -46.41 -11.57 -0.29
C LYS A 377 -45.20 -11.96 -1.15
N PRO A 378 -45.05 -13.23 -1.55
CA PRO A 378 -44.03 -13.62 -2.52
C PRO A 378 -44.43 -13.10 -3.91
N ALA A 379 -43.56 -12.30 -4.52
CA ALA A 379 -43.69 -11.87 -5.90
C ALA A 379 -43.44 -13.05 -6.85
N GLU A 380 -44.44 -13.32 -7.68
CA GLU A 380 -44.39 -14.26 -8.80
C GLU A 380 -43.37 -13.81 -9.85
N GLY A 381 -42.79 -14.81 -10.53
CA GLY A 381 -41.63 -14.68 -11.40
C GLY A 381 -41.75 -13.68 -12.55
N LEU A 382 -40.75 -12.81 -12.67
CA LEU A 382 -40.41 -12.17 -13.94
C LEU A 382 -39.53 -13.11 -14.77
N GLN A 383 -40.11 -13.67 -15.83
CA GLN A 383 -39.35 -14.19 -16.97
C GLN A 383 -38.82 -13.01 -17.78
N LEU A 384 -37.50 -12.85 -17.84
CA LEU A 384 -36.85 -11.92 -18.75
C LEU A 384 -36.80 -12.52 -20.17
N PRO A 385 -37.01 -11.71 -21.22
CA PRO A 385 -36.97 -12.19 -22.60
C PRO A 385 -35.54 -12.51 -23.03
N GLU A 386 -35.37 -13.66 -23.68
CA GLU A 386 -34.15 -14.04 -24.40
C GLU A 386 -33.88 -13.03 -25.52
N GLY A 387 -32.97 -12.09 -25.26
CA GLY A 387 -32.58 -11.05 -26.21
C GLY A 387 -31.07 -10.89 -26.25
N LYS A 388 -30.45 -11.46 -27.30
CA LYS A 388 -29.13 -11.12 -27.85
C LYS A 388 -27.99 -10.96 -26.83
N ARG A 389 -27.33 -12.07 -26.50
CA ARG A 389 -25.93 -12.06 -26.06
C ARG A 389 -25.08 -11.49 -27.20
N SER A 390 -24.66 -10.23 -27.11
CA SER A 390 -23.50 -9.76 -27.87
C SER A 390 -22.27 -10.41 -27.24
N SER A 391 -21.43 -11.01 -28.08
CA SER A 391 -20.21 -11.68 -27.66
C SER A 391 -19.16 -10.65 -27.28
N LEU A 392 -19.06 -10.29 -25.99
CA LEU A 392 -17.88 -9.68 -25.37
C LEU A 392 -16.81 -10.75 -25.07
N ALA A 393 -16.62 -11.68 -26.00
CA ALA A 393 -15.64 -12.76 -25.92
C ALA A 393 -14.62 -12.63 -27.06
N SER A 394 -13.89 -11.52 -27.05
CA SER A 394 -12.61 -11.41 -27.76
C SER A 394 -11.78 -10.28 -27.15
N MET A 395 -11.27 -10.49 -25.94
CA MET A 395 -10.12 -9.72 -25.47
C MET A 395 -8.83 -10.51 -25.71
N SER A 396 -7.80 -9.74 -26.01
CA SER A 396 -6.59 -10.10 -26.75
C SER A 396 -5.66 -11.07 -26.01
N PRO A 397 -5.07 -12.08 -26.68
CA PRO A 397 -4.01 -12.96 -26.14
C PRO A 397 -2.71 -12.25 -25.69
N LYS A 398 -2.66 -10.91 -25.64
CA LYS A 398 -1.46 -10.12 -25.39
C LYS A 398 -1.06 -10.05 -23.91
N LEU A 399 -1.98 -10.22 -22.97
CA LEU A 399 -1.66 -10.24 -21.52
C LEU A 399 -0.80 -11.46 -21.11
N GLN A 400 -0.75 -12.53 -21.92
CA GLN A 400 0.13 -13.69 -21.66
C GLN A 400 1.54 -13.54 -22.25
N LYS A 401 1.82 -12.50 -23.06
CA LYS A 401 3.08 -12.37 -23.82
C LYS A 401 4.02 -11.25 -23.38
N ALA A 402 3.63 -10.42 -22.43
CA ALA A 402 4.42 -9.25 -22.01
C ALA A 402 5.64 -9.59 -21.09
N SER A 403 5.77 -10.82 -20.59
CA SER A 403 6.76 -11.16 -19.54
C SER A 403 8.17 -11.57 -20.02
N SER A 404 8.60 -11.31 -21.26
CA SER A 404 9.86 -11.90 -21.77
C SER A 404 10.74 -10.99 -22.63
N ARG A 405 10.68 -9.66 -22.49
CA ARG A 405 11.55 -8.77 -23.27
C ARG A 405 12.00 -7.53 -22.51
N VAL A 406 13.02 -7.69 -21.68
CA VAL A 406 13.93 -6.60 -21.32
C VAL A 406 15.35 -7.07 -21.63
N GLN A 407 15.89 -6.59 -22.74
CA GLN A 407 17.33 -6.63 -22.98
C GLN A 407 17.86 -5.23 -22.69
N PHE A 408 18.74 -5.13 -21.70
CA PHE A 408 19.53 -3.94 -21.45
C PHE A 408 20.39 -3.64 -22.69
N VAL A 409 20.24 -2.42 -23.24
CA VAL A 409 21.19 -1.87 -24.20
C VAL A 409 22.41 -1.42 -23.39
N GLU A 410 23.47 -2.21 -23.41
CA GLU A 410 24.79 -1.75 -23.01
C GLU A 410 25.25 -0.67 -24.00
N GLY A 411 25.59 0.50 -23.47
CA GLY A 411 26.09 1.63 -24.22
C GLY A 411 27.40 1.29 -24.95
N GLY A 412 27.34 1.26 -26.27
CA GLY A 412 28.51 1.29 -27.13
C GLY A 412 28.81 2.73 -27.55
N GLU A 413 29.95 3.24 -27.11
CA GLU A 413 30.59 4.43 -27.68
C GLU A 413 30.88 4.23 -29.17
N GLY A 414 30.65 5.25 -30.00
CA GLY A 414 31.05 5.21 -31.41
C GLY A 414 30.53 6.38 -32.24
N GLY A 415 31.36 7.40 -32.41
CA GLY A 415 31.03 8.70 -33.00
C GLY A 415 30.54 8.71 -34.47
N GLY A 416 30.07 9.89 -34.89
CA GLY A 416 29.79 10.18 -36.29
C GLY A 416 29.15 11.54 -36.52
N ASN A 417 29.96 12.49 -36.98
CA ASN A 417 29.60 13.82 -37.47
C ASN A 417 28.35 13.89 -38.37
N GLY A 418 27.66 15.04 -38.35
CA GLY A 418 27.17 15.62 -39.60
C GLY A 418 25.91 16.49 -39.53
N MET A 419 26.07 17.74 -39.98
CA MET A 419 25.05 18.64 -40.55
C MET A 419 24.08 19.35 -39.61
N SER A 420 24.54 20.53 -39.20
CA SER A 420 23.74 21.74 -39.08
C SER A 420 23.24 22.21 -40.45
N GLU A 421 21.92 22.29 -40.64
CA GLU A 421 21.29 23.17 -41.62
C GLU A 421 20.09 23.90 -41.00
N ALA A 422 19.99 25.17 -41.38
CA ALA A 422 19.11 26.18 -40.88
C ALA A 422 17.70 26.07 -41.47
N LEU A 423 16.68 26.47 -40.71
CA LEU A 423 15.41 26.90 -41.28
C LEU A 423 14.86 28.08 -40.45
N GLU A 424 14.97 29.25 -41.07
CA GLU A 424 14.25 30.47 -40.71
C GLU A 424 12.76 30.35 -41.06
N ARG A 425 11.94 31.04 -40.25
CA ARG A 425 10.67 31.72 -40.59
C ARG A 425 9.49 30.90 -41.13
N ASP A 426 8.40 30.89 -40.36
CA ASP A 426 7.34 31.88 -40.57
C ASP A 426 6.39 31.96 -39.37
N GLY A 427 6.15 33.20 -38.93
CA GLY A 427 5.18 33.52 -37.90
C GLY A 427 3.82 33.81 -38.53
N MET A 428 2.77 33.15 -38.03
CA MET A 428 1.40 33.64 -38.15
C MET A 428 0.78 33.68 -36.75
N GLY A 429 0.65 34.88 -36.21
CA GLY A 429 -0.14 35.15 -35.02
C GLY A 429 -1.62 35.08 -35.36
N MET A 430 -2.35 34.20 -34.68
CA MET A 430 -3.80 34.21 -34.63
C MET A 430 -4.25 35.06 -33.44
N ALA A 431 -5.03 36.10 -33.71
CA ALA A 431 -5.69 36.92 -32.69
C ALA A 431 -6.87 36.15 -32.06
N PRO A 432 -7.16 36.34 -30.76
CA PRO A 432 -8.29 35.71 -30.10
C PRO A 432 -9.64 36.38 -30.46
N PRO A 433 -10.75 35.64 -30.48
CA PRO A 433 -12.06 36.17 -30.81
C PRO A 433 -12.64 37.03 -29.67
N GLN A 434 -13.22 38.17 -30.02
CA GLN A 434 -14.01 38.99 -29.11
C GLN A 434 -15.41 38.40 -28.93
N LEU A 435 -15.86 38.33 -27.68
CA LEU A 435 -17.25 38.01 -27.31
C LEU A 435 -18.12 39.28 -27.41
N PRO A 436 -19.39 39.17 -27.88
CA PRO A 436 -20.32 40.30 -27.90
C PRO A 436 -20.92 40.57 -26.52
N ALA A 437 -21.29 41.84 -26.31
CA ALA A 437 -21.84 42.42 -25.08
C ALA A 437 -23.24 41.92 -24.70
#